data_AF-A0A0C2TGN8-F1
#
_entry.id   AF-A0A0C2TGN8-F1
#
_cell.length_a   1.000
_cell.length_b   1.000
_cell.length_c   1.000
_cell.angle_alpha   90.00
_cell.angle_beta   90.00
_cell.angle_gamma   90.00
#
_symmetry.space_group_name_H-M   'P 1'
#
loop_
_entity.id
_entity.type
_entity.pdbx_description
1 polymer ?
#
loop_
_entity_poly.entity_id
_entity_poly.type
_entity_poly.pdbx_seq_one_letter_code
_entity_poly.pdbx_strand_id
1 'polypeptide(L)'
;MFPSIPRLLEAVSLPFKRSQLGLFHGKLKQYGNNVPFSKNKTRRTWLPNVQRKRVYSETFDQMVRLKITTRALRSIKKVRHSSG
;
A
#
# COMPACT_ATOMS: atom_id res chain seq x y z
N MET A 1 -17.89 9.82 -5.29
CA MET A 1 -18.82 8.93 -4.56
C MET A 1 -18.10 8.33 -3.38
N PHE A 2 -18.58 8.57 -2.16
CA PHE A 2 -18.06 7.92 -0.97
C PHE A 2 -18.43 6.42 -0.99
N PRO A 3 -17.57 5.52 -0.50
CA PRO A 3 -17.89 4.10 -0.46
C PRO A 3 -19.13 3.86 0.41
N SER A 4 -20.03 2.98 -0.02
CA SER A 4 -21.14 2.51 0.80
C SER A 4 -20.61 1.75 2.02
N ILE A 5 -21.32 1.84 3.14
CA ILE A 5 -20.97 1.17 4.41
C ILE A 5 -20.55 -0.31 4.26
N PRO A 6 -21.22 -1.16 3.45
CA PRO A 6 -20.78 -2.55 3.25
C PRO A 6 -19.37 -2.68 2.64
N ARG A 7 -18.99 -1.77 1.72
CA ARG A 7 -17.64 -1.73 1.12
C ARG A 7 -16.56 -1.35 2.14
N LEU A 8 -16.90 -0.52 3.12
CA LEU A 8 -16.00 -0.18 4.23
C LEU A 8 -15.78 -1.38 5.14
N LEU A 9 -16.84 -2.14 5.46
CA LEU A 9 -16.74 -3.34 6.28
C LEU A 9 -15.83 -4.39 5.64
N GLU A 10 -15.95 -4.60 4.33
CA GLU A 10 -15.09 -5.50 3.54
C GLU A 10 -13.61 -5.09 3.56
N ALA A 11 -13.33 -3.77 3.56
CA ALA A 11 -11.96 -3.26 3.69
C ALA A 11 -11.37 -3.53 5.10
N VAL A 12 -12.20 -3.55 6.14
CA VAL A 12 -11.78 -3.83 7.53
C VAL A 12 -11.48 -5.32 7.75
N SER A 13 -12.07 -6.22 6.95
CA SER A 13 -11.80 -7.68 7.03
C SER A 13 -10.55 -8.17 6.30
N LEU A 14 -9.80 -7.29 5.62
CA LEU A 14 -8.62 -7.71 4.85
C LEU A 14 -7.50 -8.26 5.76
N PRO A 15 -6.83 -9.37 5.35
CA PRO A 15 -5.61 -9.80 6.01
C PRO A 15 -4.55 -8.70 5.85
N PHE A 16 -3.70 -8.51 6.87
CA PHE A 16 -2.72 -7.43 6.99
C PHE A 16 -3.33 -6.04 7.28
N LYS A 17 -3.86 -5.88 8.51
CA LYS A 17 -4.45 -4.64 9.07
C LYS A 17 -3.62 -3.37 8.86
N ARG A 18 -2.29 -3.48 8.78
CA ARG A 18 -1.40 -2.34 8.51
C ARG A 18 -1.74 -1.61 7.20
N SER A 19 -2.27 -2.32 6.21
CA SER A 19 -2.65 -1.75 4.91
C SER A 19 -3.85 -0.81 4.99
N GLN A 20 -4.69 -0.92 6.02
CA GLN A 20 -5.89 -0.11 6.23
C GLN A 20 -5.57 1.33 6.66
N LEU A 21 -4.36 1.57 7.17
CA LEU A 21 -3.94 2.86 7.74
C LEU A 21 -3.07 3.69 6.77
N GLY A 22 -3.11 3.41 5.46
CA GLY A 22 -2.32 4.13 4.47
C GLY A 22 -2.60 3.72 3.03
N LEU A 23 -1.82 4.26 2.09
CA LEU A 23 -1.98 4.00 0.66
C LEU A 23 -1.08 2.84 0.20
N PHE A 24 -1.67 1.65 0.17
CA PHE A 24 -0.96 0.41 -0.20
C PHE A 24 -1.19 -0.03 -1.64
N HIS A 25 -2.13 0.58 -2.36
CA HIS A 25 -2.41 0.28 -3.77
C HIS A 25 -2.63 -1.24 -3.99
N GLY A 26 -3.46 -1.83 -3.13
CA GLY A 26 -3.81 -3.26 -3.14
C GLY A 26 -2.68 -4.21 -2.75
N LYS A 27 -1.50 -3.72 -2.33
CA LYS A 27 -0.37 -4.59 -1.94
C LYS A 27 -0.56 -5.12 -0.51
N LEU A 28 -0.53 -6.44 -0.39
CA LEU A 28 -0.59 -7.16 0.89
C LEU A 28 0.75 -7.84 1.21
N LYS A 29 0.89 -8.32 2.45
CA LYS A 29 2.00 -9.17 2.87
C LYS A 29 1.89 -10.52 2.16
N GLN A 30 3.00 -10.98 1.56
CA GLN A 30 3.08 -12.29 0.92
C GLN A 30 3.79 -13.29 1.83
N TYR A 31 3.40 -14.56 1.73
CA TYR A 31 3.95 -15.67 2.50
C TYR A 31 4.51 -16.72 1.55
N GLY A 32 5.61 -17.37 1.94
CA GLY A 32 6.24 -18.41 1.13
C GLY A 32 7.45 -19.00 1.83
N ASN A 33 8.38 -19.54 1.04
CA ASN A 33 9.56 -20.22 1.57
C ASN A 33 10.85 -19.62 1.01
N ASN A 34 11.94 -19.69 1.77
CA ASN A 34 13.29 -19.66 1.23
C ASN A 34 13.65 -21.08 0.77
N VAL A 35 14.25 -21.20 -0.42
CA VAL A 35 14.57 -22.49 -1.04
C VAL A 35 16.08 -22.54 -1.29
N PRO A 36 16.87 -23.18 -0.41
CA PRO A 36 18.30 -23.36 -0.62
C PRO A 36 18.56 -24.50 -1.61
N PHE A 37 19.83 -24.64 -2.03
CA PHE A 37 20.27 -25.72 -2.93
C PHE A 37 19.94 -27.13 -2.40
N SER A 38 20.04 -27.33 -1.08
CA SER A 38 19.66 -28.58 -0.39
C SER A 38 18.16 -28.87 -0.38
N LYS A 39 17.31 -27.98 -0.93
CA LYS A 39 15.85 -28.06 -0.98
C LYS A 39 15.14 -28.11 0.38
N ASN A 40 15.87 -27.91 1.48
CA ASN A 40 15.31 -27.78 2.83
C ASN A 40 14.65 -26.41 2.99
N LYS A 41 13.34 -26.35 2.76
CA LYS A 41 12.56 -25.10 2.72
C LYS A 41 12.37 -24.51 4.12
N THR A 42 12.58 -23.20 4.27
CA THR A 42 12.26 -22.46 5.50
C THR A 42 11.21 -21.38 5.24
N ARG A 43 10.30 -21.12 6.19
CA ARG A 43 9.22 -20.13 6.01
C ARG A 43 9.79 -18.71 5.93
N ARG A 44 9.30 -17.90 4.99
CA ARG A 44 9.62 -16.47 4.89
C ARG A 44 8.41 -15.63 4.52
N THR A 45 8.52 -14.32 4.70
CA THR A 45 7.48 -13.37 4.32
C THR A 45 8.07 -12.18 3.57
N TRP A 46 7.29 -11.59 2.66
CA TRP A 46 7.67 -10.38 1.93
C TRP A 46 6.71 -9.26 2.28
N LEU A 47 7.27 -8.15 2.76
CA LEU A 47 6.51 -6.95 3.06
C LEU A 47 6.59 -5.97 1.87
N PRO A 48 5.52 -5.22 1.60
CA PRO A 48 5.60 -4.13 0.64
C PRO A 48 6.55 -3.05 1.14
N ASN A 49 7.24 -2.37 0.21
CA ASN A 49 8.11 -1.24 0.51
C ASN A 49 7.27 -0.01 0.87
N VAL A 50 6.97 0.14 2.16
CA VAL A 50 6.14 1.22 2.73
C VAL A 50 7.03 2.30 3.33
N GLN A 51 6.77 3.55 2.96
CA GLN A 51 7.51 4.72 3.41
C GLN A 51 6.57 5.74 4.04
N ARG A 52 7.05 6.48 5.05
CA ARG A 52 6.33 7.64 5.61
C ARG A 52 6.76 8.88 4.83
N LYS A 53 5.87 9.44 4.01
CA LYS A 53 6.18 10.60 3.16
C LYS A 53 5.08 11.66 3.27
N ARG A 54 5.44 12.90 2.91
CA ARG A 54 4.52 14.02 2.75
C ARG A 54 4.15 14.12 1.27
N VAL A 55 2.86 14.21 0.97
CA VAL A 55 2.35 14.41 -0.40
C VAL A 55 1.49 15.68 -0.38
N TYR A 56 1.75 16.56 -1.33
CA TYR A 56 0.97 17.79 -1.50
C TYR A 56 -0.40 17.47 -2.12
N SER A 57 -1.46 18.01 -1.52
CA SER A 57 -2.85 17.86 -1.98
C SER A 57 -3.39 19.22 -2.40
N GLU A 58 -3.71 19.37 -3.69
CA GLU A 58 -4.26 20.62 -4.25
C GLU A 58 -5.60 20.99 -3.61
N THR A 59 -6.47 20.01 -3.36
CA THR A 59 -7.80 20.25 -2.75
C THR A 59 -7.74 20.82 -1.33
N PHE A 60 -6.70 20.47 -0.57
CA PHE A 60 -6.53 20.92 0.81
C PHE A 60 -5.45 21.99 0.96
N ASP A 61 -4.82 22.38 -0.16
CA ASP A 61 -3.65 23.26 -0.26
C ASP A 61 -2.56 23.00 0.81
N GLN A 62 -2.30 21.73 1.11
CA GLN A 62 -1.38 21.36 2.19
C GLN A 62 -0.64 20.06 1.94
N MET A 63 0.48 19.89 2.66
CA MET A 63 1.24 18.65 2.68
C MET A 63 0.69 17.66 3.70
N VAL A 64 0.05 16.59 3.23
CA VAL A 64 -0.48 15.51 4.08
C VAL A 64 0.61 14.48 4.35
N ARG A 65 0.78 14.04 5.60
CA ARG A 65 1.72 12.99 5.99
C ARG A 65 0.99 11.64 6.06
N LEU A 66 1.44 10.67 5.27
CA LEU A 66 0.84 9.33 5.26
C LEU A 66 1.86 8.22 5.00
N LYS A 67 1.46 6.98 5.33
CA LYS A 67 2.20 5.76 4.96
C LYS A 67 1.82 5.39 3.53
N ILE A 68 2.80 5.32 2.64
CA ILE A 68 2.59 5.10 1.20
C ILE A 68 3.56 4.02 0.72
N THR A 69 3.07 3.10 -0.10
CA THR A 69 3.96 2.17 -0.83
C THR A 69 4.64 2.84 -2.02
N THR A 70 5.87 2.46 -2.35
CA THR A 70 6.59 3.05 -3.50
C THR A 70 5.81 2.94 -4.82
N ARG A 71 5.04 1.87 -5.02
CA ARG A 71 4.14 1.70 -6.17
C ARG A 71 3.01 2.73 -6.19
N ALA A 72 2.38 2.98 -5.05
CA ALA A 72 1.35 4.02 -4.92
C ALA A 72 1.95 5.41 -5.20
N LEU A 73 3.13 5.69 -4.66
CA LEU A 73 3.83 6.96 -4.88
C LEU A 73 4.14 7.19 -6.37
N ARG A 74 4.62 6.16 -7.09
CA ARG A 74 4.84 6.23 -8.54
C ARG A 74 3.55 6.52 -9.31
N SER A 75 2.43 5.94 -8.87
CA SER A 75 1.12 6.16 -9.50
C SER A 75 0.63 7.60 -9.30
N ILE A 76 0.77 8.16 -8.09
CA ILE A 76 0.47 9.57 -7.80
C ILE A 76 1.31 10.49 -8.69
N LYS A 77 2.62 10.23 -8.78
CA LYS A 77 3.52 11.00 -9.64
C LYS A 77 3.10 10.94 -11.12
N LYS A 78 2.71 9.75 -11.61
CA LYS A 78 2.26 9.57 -13.00
C LYS A 78 1.02 10.42 -13.29
N VAL A 79 -0.01 10.35 -12.44
CA VAL A 79 -1.26 11.10 -12.64
C VAL A 79 -1.01 12.60 -12.64
N ARG A 80 -0.20 13.10 -11.72
CA ARG A 80 0.16 14.53 -11.66
C ARG A 80 0.86 15.04 -12.91
N HIS A 81 1.76 14.24 -13.51
CA HIS A 81 2.46 14.66 -14.72
C HIS A 81 1.57 14.62 -15.97
N SER A 82 0.53 13.80 -15.99
CA SER A 82 -0.42 13.71 -17.12
C SER A 82 -1.57 14.72 -17.05
N SER A 83 -1.72 15.42 -15.92
CA SER A 83 -2.78 16.41 -15.69
C SER A 83 -2.31 17.86 -15.92
N GLY A 84 -1.14 18.03 -16.54
CA GLY A 84 -0.58 19.33 -16.93
C GLY A 84 -0.45 19.44 -18.45
#